data_AF-A0A446CH61-F1
#
_entry.id   AF-A0A446CH61-F1
#
_cell.length_a   1.000
_cell.length_b   1.000
_cell.length_c   1.000
_cell.angle_alpha   90.00
_cell.angle_beta   90.00
_cell.angle_gamma   90.00
#
_symmetry.space_group_name_H-M   'P 1'
#
loop_
_entity.id
_entity.type
_entity.pdbx_description
1 polymer ?
#
loop_
_entity_poly.entity_id
_entity_poly.type
_entity_poly.pdbx_seq_one_letter_code
_entity_poly.pdbx_strand_id
1 'polypeptide(L)'
;MSAAAMIERAALDAQFQAACQQYAHGNGSSHAIAAAALRAVAAPELLEALEALLGMDVAYQRGPRVEAAVAVGCAAIAKAKGEQQ
;
A
#
# COMPACT_ATOMS: atom_id res chain seq x y z
N MET A 1 10.63 7.91 -8.95
CA MET A 1 11.22 7.99 -7.60
C MET A 1 11.86 6.64 -7.29
N SER A 2 13.03 6.58 -6.65
CA SER A 2 13.62 5.30 -6.25
C SER A 2 12.90 4.73 -5.02
N ALA A 3 12.99 3.42 -4.79
CA ALA A 3 12.41 2.80 -3.60
C ALA A 3 12.98 3.41 -2.30
N ALA A 4 14.28 3.72 -2.26
CA ALA A 4 14.89 4.39 -1.11
C ALA A 4 14.28 5.77 -0.84
N ALA A 5 14.06 6.58 -1.90
CA ALA A 5 13.44 7.88 -1.77
C ALA A 5 11.96 7.81 -1.34
N MET A 6 11.24 6.76 -1.75
CA MET A 6 9.88 6.49 -1.29
C MET A 6 9.85 6.15 0.20
N ILE A 7 10.77 5.29 0.65
CA ILE A 7 10.88 4.90 2.07
C ILE A 7 11.22 6.14 2.93
N GLU A 8 12.20 6.93 2.51
CA GLU A 8 12.60 8.14 3.23
C GLU A 8 11.44 9.15 3.31
N ARG A 9 10.71 9.35 2.21
CA ARG A 9 9.55 10.22 2.18
C ARG A 9 8.42 9.74 3.09
N ALA A 10 8.11 8.44 3.10
CA ALA A 10 7.14 7.87 4.02
C ALA A 10 7.58 8.01 5.48
N ALA A 11 8.86 7.75 5.78
CA ALA A 11 9.40 7.83 7.14
C ALA A 11 9.36 9.24 7.73
N LEU A 12 9.46 10.28 6.90
CA LEU A 12 9.37 11.68 7.31
C LEU A 12 7.93 12.20 7.40
N ASP A 13 6.93 11.43 6.96
CA ASP A 13 5.53 11.85 6.98
C ASP A 13 4.90 11.71 8.37
N ALA A 14 4.30 12.80 8.85
CA ALA A 14 3.73 12.86 10.20
C ALA A 14 2.54 11.90 10.40
N GLN A 15 1.73 11.66 9.36
CA GLN A 15 0.60 10.73 9.44
C GLN A 15 1.08 9.28 9.47
N PHE A 16 2.12 8.96 8.68
CA PHE A 16 2.77 7.65 8.74
C PHE A 16 3.37 7.39 10.13
N GLN A 17 4.09 8.37 10.69
CA GLN A 17 4.66 8.26 12.05
C GLN A 17 3.57 8.06 13.11
N ALA A 18 2.47 8.81 13.04
CA ALA A 18 1.35 8.68 13.98
C ALA A 18 0.68 7.29 13.87
N ALA A 19 0.47 6.78 12.67
CA ALA A 19 -0.10 5.44 12.45
C ALA A 19 0.83 4.34 13.02
N CYS A 20 2.14 4.48 12.84
CA CYS A 20 3.13 3.57 13.41
C CYS A 20 3.12 3.60 14.95
N GLN A 21 3.06 4.78 15.55
CA GLN A 21 2.97 4.93 17.01
C GLN A 21 1.69 4.27 17.55
N GLN A 22 0.54 4.53 16.93
CA GLN A 22 -0.72 3.90 17.32
C GLN A 22 -0.65 2.37 17.26
N TYR A 23 -0.10 1.82 16.18
CA TYR A 23 0.06 0.37 16.05
C TYR A 23 0.96 -0.21 17.16
N ALA A 24 2.08 0.46 17.48
CA ALA A 24 2.96 0.07 18.57
C ALA A 24 2.28 0.12 19.95
N HIS A 25 1.34 1.05 20.15
CA HIS A 25 0.52 1.15 21.36
C HIS A 25 -0.68 0.19 21.39
N GLY A 26 -0.83 -0.68 20.39
CA GLY A 26 -1.94 -1.65 20.31
C GLY A 26 -3.30 -1.03 19.99
N ASN A 27 -3.35 0.24 19.61
CA ASN A 27 -4.59 0.95 19.23
C ASN A 27 -4.63 1.35 17.74
N GLY A 28 -3.63 0.93 16.96
CA GLY A 28 -3.54 1.19 15.52
C GLY A 28 -3.77 -0.04 14.66
N SER A 29 -3.78 0.17 13.34
CA SER A 29 -4.03 -0.86 12.33
C SER A 29 -2.89 -0.87 11.30
N SER A 30 -2.42 -2.05 10.91
CA SER A 30 -1.43 -2.21 9.83
C SER A 30 -1.96 -1.65 8.50
N HIS A 31 -3.29 -1.64 8.31
CA HIS A 31 -3.94 -1.01 7.17
C HIS A 31 -3.83 0.52 7.19
N ALA A 32 -3.95 1.14 8.38
CA ALA A 32 -3.77 2.57 8.54
C ALA A 32 -2.31 2.97 8.25
N ILE A 33 -1.34 2.15 8.66
CA ILE A 33 0.08 2.34 8.32
C ILE A 33 0.29 2.26 6.81
N ALA A 34 -0.24 1.22 6.16
CA ALA A 34 -0.09 1.03 4.72
C ALA A 34 -0.73 2.19 3.92
N ALA A 35 -1.93 2.63 4.31
CA ALA A 35 -2.60 3.74 3.65
C ALA A 35 -1.85 5.07 3.87
N ALA A 36 -1.32 5.32 5.07
CA ALA A 36 -0.52 6.51 5.35
C ALA A 36 0.80 6.50 4.54
N ALA A 37 1.46 5.34 4.42
CA ALA A 37 2.67 5.20 3.62
C ALA A 37 2.42 5.50 2.14
N LEU A 38 1.34 4.94 1.57
CA LEU A 38 0.96 5.15 0.17
C LEU A 38 0.56 6.60 -0.13
N ARG A 39 -0.13 7.25 0.81
CA ARG A 39 -0.43 8.69 0.75
C ARG A 39 0.85 9.53 0.78
N ALA A 40 1.77 9.23 1.69
CA ALA A 40 3.03 9.97 1.85
C ALA A 40 3.88 9.96 0.58
N VAL A 41 3.91 8.83 -0.14
CA VAL A 41 4.68 8.68 -1.39
C VAL A 41 3.90 9.10 -2.64
N ALA A 42 2.69 9.64 -2.49
CA ALA A 42 1.81 10.05 -3.58
C ALA A 42 1.58 8.93 -4.62
N ALA A 43 1.23 7.73 -4.15
CA ALA A 43 0.88 6.58 -5.00
C ALA A 43 -0.63 6.28 -4.95
N PRO A 44 -1.47 7.10 -5.62
CA PRO A 44 -2.93 7.00 -5.54
C PRO A 44 -3.47 5.68 -6.09
N GLU A 45 -2.87 5.11 -7.14
CA GLU A 45 -3.34 3.84 -7.73
C GLU A 45 -3.11 2.65 -6.78
N LEU A 46 -2.03 2.69 -6.01
CA LEU A 46 -1.76 1.69 -4.98
C LEU A 46 -2.66 1.88 -3.77
N LEU A 47 -2.98 3.13 -3.43
CA LEU A 47 -3.93 3.45 -2.37
C LEU A 47 -5.33 2.96 -2.72
N GLU A 48 -5.79 3.19 -3.95
CA GLU A 48 -7.07 2.67 -4.46
C GLU A 48 -7.09 1.13 -4.46
N ALA A 49 -6.00 0.48 -4.87
CA ALA A 49 -5.88 -0.97 -4.80
C ALA A 49 -5.91 -1.49 -3.35
N LEU A 50 -5.25 -0.79 -2.42
CA LEU A 50 -5.30 -1.09 -1.00
C LEU A 50 -6.73 -0.92 -0.47
N GLU A 51 -7.39 0.20 -0.74
CA GLU A 51 -8.77 0.47 -0.32
C GLU A 51 -9.75 -0.57 -0.91
N ALA A 52 -9.55 -1.00 -2.16
CA ALA A 52 -10.34 -2.07 -2.77
C ALA A 52 -10.12 -3.44 -2.11
N LEU A 53 -8.88 -3.77 -1.71
CA LEU A 53 -8.57 -4.98 -0.95
C LEU A 53 -9.18 -4.96 0.46
N LEU A 54 -9.22 -3.78 1.09
CA LEU A 54 -9.75 -3.58 2.43
C LEU A 54 -11.28 -3.43 2.47
N GLY A 55 -11.88 -2.98 1.38
CA GLY A 55 -13.33 -2.89 1.19
C GLY A 55 -14.02 -4.24 0.92
N MET A 56 -13.28 -5.34 0.86
CA MET A 56 -13.82 -6.70 0.72
C MET A 56 -14.06 -7.41 2.05
N ASP A 57 -14.58 -6.67 3.05
CA ASP A 57 -15.12 -7.24 4.29
C ASP A 57 -16.60 -6.84 4.50
N VAL A 58 -17.42 -6.97 3.45
CA VAL A 58 -18.88 -7.10 3.62
C VAL A 58 -19.44 -8.35 2.94
N ALA A 59 -18.84 -8.86 1.85
CA ALA A 59 -19.15 -10.18 1.34
C ALA A 59 -18.16 -10.61 0.24
N TYR A 60 -17.68 -11.85 0.35
CA TYR A 60 -17.54 -12.77 -0.80
C TYR A 60 -16.29 -12.67 -1.71
N GLN A 61 -15.47 -13.71 -1.60
CA GLN A 61 -14.70 -14.40 -2.65
C GLN A 61 -13.46 -13.75 -3.29
N ARG A 62 -12.36 -14.52 -3.21
CA ARG A 62 -11.29 -14.56 -4.23
C ARG A 62 -11.91 -14.87 -5.60
N GLY A 63 -12.36 -13.84 -6.31
CA GLY A 63 -12.80 -13.93 -7.68
C GLY A 63 -11.72 -13.46 -8.67
N PRO A 64 -11.96 -13.62 -9.99
CA PRO A 64 -11.01 -13.26 -11.06
C PRO A 64 -10.50 -11.81 -11.00
N ARG A 65 -11.28 -10.91 -10.37
CA ARG A 65 -10.92 -9.49 -10.20
C ARG A 65 -9.80 -9.28 -9.18
N VAL A 66 -9.75 -10.09 -8.12
CA VAL A 66 -8.68 -10.02 -7.11
C VAL A 66 -7.38 -10.56 -7.70
N GLU A 67 -7.42 -11.64 -8.47
CA GLU A 67 -6.24 -12.17 -9.16
C GLU A 67 -5.71 -11.21 -10.23
N ALA A 68 -6.60 -10.53 -10.97
CA ALA A 68 -6.22 -9.50 -11.92
C ALA A 68 -5.54 -8.30 -11.22
N ALA A 69 -6.09 -7.83 -10.08
CA ALA A 69 -5.49 -6.75 -9.31
C ALA A 69 -4.10 -7.11 -8.76
N VAL A 70 -3.94 -8.35 -8.27
CA VAL A 70 -2.64 -8.88 -7.82
C VAL A 70 -1.64 -8.97 -8.98
N ALA A 71 -2.07 -9.45 -10.15
CA ALA A 71 -1.21 -9.54 -11.33
C ALA A 71 -0.72 -8.15 -11.79
N VAL A 72 -1.59 -7.14 -11.76
CA VAL A 72 -1.23 -5.74 -12.07
C VAL A 72 -0.22 -5.21 -11.06
N GLY A 73 -0.44 -5.44 -9.76
CA GLY A 73 0.49 -5.03 -8.70
C GLY A 73 1.87 -5.69 -8.85
N CYS A 74 1.92 -7.00 -9.08
CA CYS A 74 3.18 -7.72 -9.30
C CYS A 74 3.91 -7.24 -10.56
N ALA A 75 3.19 -6.97 -11.66
CA ALA A 75 3.78 -6.44 -12.89
C ALA A 75 4.36 -5.03 -12.68
N ALA A 76 3.67 -4.17 -11.94
CA ALA A 76 4.16 -2.84 -11.59
C ALA A 76 5.45 -2.91 -10.75
N ILE A 77 5.52 -3.85 -9.80
CA ILE A 77 6.72 -4.10 -8.99
C ILE A 77 7.87 -4.64 -9.86
N ALA A 78 7.63 -5.61 -10.74
CA ALA A 78 8.64 -6.18 -11.63
C ALA A 78 9.21 -5.12 -12.60
N LYS A 79 8.33 -4.27 -13.15
CA LYS A 79 8.74 -3.13 -13.99
C LYS A 79 9.59 -2.13 -13.21
N ALA A 80 9.21 -1.82 -11.97
CA ALA A 80 9.99 -0.93 -11.10
C ALA A 80 11.39 -1.49 -10.73
N LYS A 81 11.54 -2.82 -10.74
CA LYS A 81 12.83 -3.50 -10.54
C LYS A 81 13.70 -3.61 -11.81
N GLY A 82 13.18 -3.20 -12.97
CA GLY A 82 13.88 -3.37 -14.25
C GLY A 82 13.89 -4.81 -14.76
N GLU A 83 12.97 -5.66 -14.28
CA GLU A 83 12.88 -7.08 -14.62
C GLU A 83 12.04 -7.34 -15.89
N GLN A 84 11.51 -6.29 -16.53
CA GLN A 84 10.83 -6.39 -17.82
C GLN A 84 11.73 -5.88 -18.95
N GLN A 85 12.15 -6.78 -19.85
CA GLN A 85 12.66 -6.47 -21.18
C GLN A 85 11.50 -6.22 -22.15
#